data_AF-A0A7W1W2L5-F1
#
_entry.id   AF-A0A7W1W2L5-F1
#
_cell.length_a   1.000
_cell.length_b   1.000
_cell.length_c   1.000
_cell.angle_alpha   90.00
_cell.angle_beta   90.00
_cell.angle_gamma   90.00
#
_symmetry.space_group_name_H-M   'P 1'
#
loop_
_entity.id
_entity.type
_entity.pdbx_description
1 polymer ?
#
loop_
_entity_poly.entity_id
_entity_poly.type
_entity_poly.pdbx_seq_one_letter_code
_entity_poly.pdbx_strand_id
1 'polypeptide(L)' 'MFFFSAVARLGNSGGPIVSCDGYIVGIVSKDFSLANETASPFYAGVSTSEIIKALQEIDENIILPVENYE' A
#
# COMPACT_ATOMS: atom_id res chain seq x y z
N MET A 1 -2.75 4.99 6.62
CA MET A 1 -2.75 5.32 5.17
C MET A 1 -2.17 6.71 4.98
N PHE A 2 -1.40 6.96 3.91
CA PHE A 2 -0.79 8.26 3.58
C PHE A 2 -0.81 8.53 2.07
N PHE A 3 -0.49 9.76 1.66
CA PHE A 3 -0.44 10.15 0.25
C PHE A 3 0.99 10.41 -0.24
N PHE A 4 1.27 10.08 -1.50
CA PHE A 4 2.53 10.38 -2.17
C PHE A 4 2.29 10.88 -3.60
N SER A 5 3.22 11.66 -4.16
CA SER A 5 3.07 12.27 -5.49
C SER A 5 3.86 11.57 -6.60
N ALA A 6 4.61 10.52 -6.27
CA ALA A 6 5.27 9.69 -7.28
C ALA A 6 4.21 8.93 -8.09
N VAL A 7 4.36 8.90 -9.42
CA VAL A 7 3.37 8.30 -10.32
C VAL A 7 3.16 6.82 -10.03
N ALA A 8 1.97 6.45 -9.55
CA ALA A 8 1.51 5.07 -9.50
C ALA A 8 0.55 4.77 -10.66
N ARG A 9 0.55 3.53 -11.12
CA ARG A 9 -0.36 3.02 -12.15
C ARG A 9 -0.86 1.64 -11.74
N LEU A 10 -1.88 1.16 -12.45
CA LEU A 10 -2.26 -0.25 -12.41
C LEU A 10 -1.01 -1.13 -12.64
N GLY A 11 -0.82 -2.13 -11.77
CA GLY A 11 0.36 -2.98 -11.74
C GLY A 11 1.42 -2.57 -10.71
N ASN A 12 1.39 -1.33 -10.19
CA ASN A 12 2.30 -0.91 -9.12
C ASN A 12 1.78 -1.27 -7.73
N SER A 13 0.50 -1.67 -7.60
CA SER A 13 -0.12 -2.09 -6.34
C SER A 13 0.71 -3.17 -5.64
N GLY A 14 0.93 -3.02 -4.34
CA GLY A 14 1.77 -3.91 -3.54
C GLY A 14 3.27 -3.66 -3.66
N GLY A 15 3.71 -2.81 -4.59
CA GLY A 15 5.11 -2.39 -4.69
C GLY A 15 5.58 -1.52 -3.53
N PRO A 16 6.89 -1.46 -3.24
CA PRO A 16 7.42 -0.63 -2.17
C PRO A 16 7.43 0.85 -2.56
N ILE A 17 7.17 1.72 -1.59
CA ILE A 17 7.42 3.16 -1.67
C ILE A 17 8.74 3.44 -0.96
N VAL A 18 9.70 4.04 -1.67
CA VAL A 18 11.07 4.22 -1.20
C VAL A 18 11.40 5.70 -1.07
N SER A 19 12.00 6.12 0.05
CA SER A 19 12.47 7.49 0.27
C SER A 19 13.74 7.80 -0.52
N CYS A 20 14.13 9.08 -0.59
CA CYS A 20 15.37 9.49 -1.24
C CYS A 20 16.63 8.84 -0.64
N ASP A 21 16.57 8.49 0.65
CA ASP A 21 17.67 7.83 1.36
C ASP A 21 17.65 6.30 1.22
N GLY A 22 16.70 5.74 0.45
CA GLY A 22 16.59 4.31 0.20
C GLY A 22 15.77 3.53 1.24
N TYR A 23 15.07 4.21 2.16
CA TYR A 23 14.23 3.54 3.15
C TYR A 23 12.84 3.22 2.61
N ILE A 24 12.31 2.04 2.94
CA ILE A 24 10.91 1.69 2.66
C ILE A 24 10.02 2.49 3.62
N VAL A 25 9.11 3.29 3.07
CA VAL A 25 8.17 4.12 3.85
C VAL A 25 6.74 3.59 3.80
N GLY A 26 6.47 2.64 2.90
CA GLY A 26 5.18 1.98 2.79
C GLY A 26 5.07 1.09 1.58
N ILE A 27 3.85 0.62 1.33
CA ILE A 27 3.48 -0.11 0.11
C ILE A 27 2.42 0.67 -0.65
N VAL A 28 2.50 0.63 -1.98
CA VAL A 28 1.53 1.25 -2.88
C VAL A 28 0.18 0.55 -2.70
N SER A 29 -0.84 1.33 -2.32
CA SER A 29 -2.23 0.90 -2.31
C SER A 29 -2.92 1.33 -3.60
N LYS A 30 -4.20 0.99 -3.74
CA LYS A 30 -5.02 1.41 -4.88
C LYS A 30 -5.09 2.94 -4.95
N ASP A 31 -5.14 3.47 -6.18
CA ASP A 31 -5.39 4.87 -6.47
C ASP A 31 -6.62 5.37 -5.70
N PHE A 32 -6.43 6.38 -4.86
CA PHE A 32 -7.53 7.19 -4.36
C PHE A 32 -7.72 8.35 -5.34
N SER A 33 -8.33 8.05 -6.48
CA SER A 33 -8.84 9.10 -7.36
C SER A 33 -9.96 9.80 -6.58
N LEU A 34 -9.64 10.87 -5.87
CA LEU A 34 -10.64 11.79 -5.38
C LEU A 34 -11.38 12.27 -6.63
N ALA A 35 -12.62 11.78 -6.80
CA ALA A 35 -13.43 12.02 -7.98
C ALA A 35 -13.72 13.52 -8.12
N ASN A 36 -12.80 14.23 -8.75
CA ASN A 36 -12.94 15.57 -9.31
C ASN A 36 -11.78 15.75 -10.28
N GLU A 37 -12.10 15.95 -11.56
CA GLU A 37 -11.20 15.92 -12.73
C GLU A 37 -10.11 17.01 -12.76
N THR A 38 -9.80 17.61 -11.61
CA THR A 38 -8.81 18.68 -11.42
C THR A 38 -7.91 18.48 -10.19
N ALA A 39 -8.09 17.38 -9.42
CA ALA A 39 -7.35 17.15 -8.19
C ALA A 39 -5.96 16.51 -8.43
N SER A 40 -4.94 17.15 -7.86
CA SER A 40 -3.50 16.79 -7.85
C SER A 40 -3.21 15.27 -7.82
N PRO A 41 -2.16 14.76 -8.51
CA PRO A 41 -1.86 13.34 -8.69
C PRO A 41 -1.27 12.71 -7.42
N PHE A 42 -2.07 12.68 -6.36
CA PHE A 42 -1.71 11.99 -5.13
C PHE A 42 -2.22 10.56 -5.17
N TYR A 43 -1.31 9.66 -4.85
CA TYR A 43 -1.50 8.22 -4.79
C TYR A 43 -1.53 7.79 -3.33
N ALA A 44 -2.26 6.72 -3.02
CA ALA A 44 -2.40 6.25 -1.65
C ALA A 44 -1.40 5.13 -1.34
N GLY A 45 -0.78 5.21 -0.18
CA GLY A 45 0.11 4.19 0.36
C GLY A 45 -0.33 3.71 1.75
N VAL A 46 -0.06 2.46 2.05
CA VAL A 46 -0.09 1.95 3.43
C VAL A 46 1.28 2.21 4.05
N SER A 47 1.33 2.95 5.16
CA SER A 47 2.59 3.30 5.82
C SER A 47 3.22 2.09 6.49
N THR A 48 4.55 2.09 6.62
CA THR A 48 5.27 1.04 7.36
C THR A 48 4.78 0.87 8.80
N SER A 49 4.33 1.95 9.45
CA SER A 49 3.73 1.86 10.79
C SER A 49 2.47 0.98 10.82
N GLU A 50 1.62 1.05 9.79
CA GLU A 50 0.42 0.24 9.69
C GLU A 50 0.78 -1.22 9.38
N ILE A 51 1.80 -1.44 8.54
CA ILE A 51 2.33 -2.78 8.25
C ILE A 51 2.88 -3.44 9.53
N ILE A 52 3.66 -2.70 10.33
CA ILE A 52 4.20 -3.19 11.60
C ILE A 52 3.07 -3.56 12.56
N LYS A 53 2.07 -2.68 12.68
CA LYS A 53 0.90 -2.94 13.51
C LYS A 53 0.16 -4.20 13.07
N ALA A 54 -0.10 -4.36 11.76
CA ALA A 54 -0.75 -5.55 11.23
C ALA A 54 0.07 -6.82 11.51
N LEU A 55 1.39 -6.78 11.37
CA LEU A 55 2.27 -7.91 11.70
C LEU A 55 2.25 -8.27 13.19
N GLN A 56 2.04 -7.30 14.07
CA GLN A 56 1.89 -7.54 15.51
C GLN A 56 0.52 -8.09 15.89
N GLU A 57 -0.51 -7.77 15.10
CA GLU A 57 -1.90 -8.20 15.32
C GLU A 57 -2.20 -9.57 14.69
N ILE A 58 -1.47 -9.97 13.65
CA ILE A 58 -1.62 -11.27 13.00
C ILE A 58 -1.03 -12.36 13.89
N ASP A 59 -1.85 -13.36 14.24
CA ASP A 59 -1.39 -14.59 14.89
C ASP A 59 -0.51 -15.39 13.91
N GLU A 60 0.70 -15.76 14.35
CA GLU A 60 1.63 -16.59 13.57
C GLU A 60 1.04 -17.96 13.21
N ASN A 61 0.06 -18.44 13.98
CA ASN A 61 -0.62 -19.72 13.78
C ASN A 61 -1.96 -19.56 13.03
N ILE A 62 -2.24 -18.39 12.44
CA ILE A 62 -3.48 -18.17 11.71
C ILE A 62 -3.62 -19.18 10.56
N ILE A 63 -4.69 -19.95 10.58
CA ILE A 63 -5.06 -20.81 9.47
C ILE A 63 -5.90 -19.97 8.51
N LEU A 64 -5.26 -19.51 7.43
CA LEU A 64 -5.97 -18.81 6.37
C LEU A 64 -6.81 -19.81 5.56
N PRO A 65 -8.10 -19.53 5.31
CA PRO A 65 -8.91 -20.34 4.42
C PRO A 65 -8.42 -20.13 2.98
N VAL A 66 -7.51 -20.99 2.52
CA VAL A 66 -7.00 -20.96 1.14
C VAL A 66 -7.99 -21.70 0.26
N GLU A 67 -8.58 -20.99 -0.70
CA GLU A 67 -9.44 -21.59 -1.72
C GLU A 67 -8.59 -22.39 -2.72
N ASN A 68 -9.10 -23.55 -3.13
CA ASN A 68 -8.47 -24.38 -4.13
C ASN A 68 -9.07 -24.02 -5.50
N TYR A 69 -8.52 -22.98 -6.13
CA TYR A 69 -8.92 -22.51 -7.45
C TYR A 69 -7.85 -22.92 -8.49
N GLU A 70 -8.22 -23.83 -9.40
CA GLU A 70 -7.44 -24.19 -10.59
C GLU A 70 -7.97 -23.46 -11.83
#